data_AF-A0AAW5FL71-F1
#
_entry.id   AF-A0AAW5FL71-F1
#
_cell.length_a   1.000
_cell.length_b   1.000
_cell.length_c   1.000
_cell.angle_alpha   90.00
_cell.angle_beta   90.00
_cell.angle_gamma   90.00
#
_symmetry.space_group_name_H-M   'P 1'
#
loop_
_entity.id
_entity.type
_entity.pdbx_description
1 polymer ?
#
loop_
_entity_poly.entity_id
_entity_poly.type
_entity_poly.pdbx_seq_one_letter_code
_entity_poly.pdbx_strand_id
1 'polypeptide(L)' 'MTQQYRAYLVGDNGVFRSAEAFEAASDANALTFAQQFTQHGKVEVWQLGRKIAVLEPEQSPPGVLTRQ' A
#
# COMPACT_ATOMS: atom_id res chain seq x y z
N MET A 1 -15.41 -15.63 -7.21
CA MET A 1 -16.03 -14.76 -6.19
C MET A 1 -15.03 -13.67 -5.87
N THR A 2 -15.46 -12.42 -5.74
CA THR A 2 -14.62 -11.31 -5.28
C THR A 2 -14.63 -11.24 -3.76
N GLN A 3 -13.56 -10.71 -3.18
CA GLN A 3 -13.37 -10.53 -1.74
C GLN A 3 -13.19 -9.04 -1.46
N GLN A 4 -13.64 -8.58 -0.29
CA GLN A 4 -13.55 -7.19 0.11
C GLN A 4 -12.22 -6.87 0.79
N TYR A 5 -11.55 -5.84 0.32
CA TYR A 5 -10.29 -5.33 0.83
C TYR A 5 -10.39 -3.85 1.17
N ARG A 6 -9.42 -3.38 1.96
CA ARG A 6 -9.24 -1.97 2.30
C ARG A 6 -7.76 -1.62 2.17
N ALA A 7 -7.47 -0.54 1.44
CA ALA A 7 -6.15 0.08 1.37
C ALA A 7 -6.13 1.32 2.26
N TYR A 8 -5.30 1.30 3.28
CA TYR A 8 -5.13 2.41 4.21
C TYR A 8 -3.86 3.17 3.86
N LEU A 9 -3.99 4.43 3.47
CA LEU A 9 -2.85 5.32 3.33
C LEU A 9 -2.39 5.76 4.71
N VAL A 10 -1.18 5.39 5.08
CA VAL A 10 -0.57 5.72 6.38
C VAL A 10 0.36 6.91 6.17
N GLY A 11 0.09 7.98 6.92
CA GLY A 11 0.97 9.15 6.96
C GLY A 11 2.27 8.84 7.69
N ASP A 12 3.25 9.72 7.52
CA ASP A 12 4.62 9.56 8.06
C ASP A 12 4.66 9.49 9.60
N ASN A 13 3.61 9.96 10.26
CA ASN A 13 3.41 9.90 11.71
C ASN A 13 2.71 8.62 12.19
N GLY A 14 2.48 7.64 11.30
CA GLY A 14 1.76 6.41 11.60
C GLY A 14 0.23 6.56 11.68
N VAL A 15 -0.32 7.75 11.39
CA VAL A 15 -1.77 8.00 11.39
C VAL A 15 -2.34 7.69 10.01
N PHE A 16 -3.48 7.00 9.97
CA PHE A 16 -4.21 6.77 8.73
C PHE A 16 -4.73 8.09 8.15
N ARG A 17 -4.26 8.45 6.96
CA ARG A 17 -4.70 9.64 6.21
C ARG A 17 -5.99 9.38 5.45
N SER A 18 -6.07 8.21 4.80
CA SER A 18 -7.21 7.81 3.97
C SER A 18 -7.40 6.31 4.02
N ALA A 19 -8.62 5.86 3.74
CA ALA A 19 -8.95 4.45 3.59
C ALA A 19 -9.81 4.25 2.35
N GLU A 20 -9.37 3.41 1.42
CA GLU A 20 -10.12 3.07 0.22
C GLU A 20 -10.60 1.63 0.27
N ALA A 21 -11.91 1.42 0.12
CA ALA A 21 -12.51 0.09 0.09
C ALA A 21 -12.67 -0.38 -1.35
N PHE A 22 -12.24 -1.61 -1.64
CA PHE A 22 -12.33 -2.16 -3.00
C PHE A 22 -12.50 -3.68 -2.95
N GLU A 23 -12.87 -4.26 -4.09
CA GLU A 23 -13.01 -5.70 -4.25
C GLU A 23 -11.94 -6.27 -5.17
N ALA A 24 -11.41 -7.44 -4.82
CA ALA A 24 -10.46 -8.16 -5.66
C ALA A 24 -10.71 -9.67 -5.61
N ALA A 25 -10.35 -10.37 -6.69
CA ALA A 25 -10.53 -11.82 -6.77
C ALA A 25 -9.56 -12.59 -5.84
N SER A 26 -8.40 -12.02 -5.53
CA SER A 26 -7.33 -12.65 -4.76
C SER A 26 -6.47 -11.60 -4.05
N ASP A 27 -5.68 -12.05 -3.07
CA ASP A 27 -4.69 -11.20 -2.39
C ASP A 27 -3.72 -10.57 -3.39
N ALA A 28 -3.22 -11.34 -4.36
CA ALA A 28 -2.32 -10.84 -5.40
C ALA A 28 -2.94 -9.69 -6.20
N ASN A 29 -4.20 -9.84 -6.65
CA ASN A 29 -4.90 -8.77 -7.36
C ASN A 29 -5.13 -7.56 -6.45
N ALA A 30 -5.37 -7.78 -5.16
CA ALA A 30 -5.54 -6.71 -4.20
C ALA A 30 -4.25 -5.90 -3.99
N LEU A 31 -3.10 -6.57 -3.95
CA LEU A 31 -1.80 -5.91 -3.87
C LEU A 31 -1.50 -5.12 -5.14
N THR A 32 -1.75 -5.68 -6.33
CA THR A 32 -1.59 -4.94 -7.60
C THR A 32 -2.45 -3.68 -7.64
N PHE A 33 -3.72 -3.78 -7.20
CA PHE A 33 -4.60 -2.61 -7.11
C PHE A 33 -4.09 -1.59 -6.07
N ALA A 34 -3.65 -2.05 -4.90
CA ALA A 34 -3.20 -1.14 -3.84
C ALA A 34 -1.86 -0.47 -4.13
N GLN A 35 -1.05 -1.04 -5.03
CA GLN A 35 0.24 -0.49 -5.43
C GLN A 35 0.11 0.93 -6.03
N GLN A 36 -1.00 1.25 -6.69
CA GLN A 36 -1.21 2.60 -7.24
C GLN A 36 -1.26 3.68 -6.15
N PHE A 37 -1.67 3.33 -4.93
CA PHE A 37 -1.76 4.27 -3.82
C PHE A 37 -0.40 4.54 -3.17
N THR A 38 0.64 3.75 -3.47
CA THR A 38 1.96 3.98 -2.89
C THR A 38 2.64 5.24 -3.41
N GLN A 39 2.12 5.84 -4.48
CA GLN A 39 2.54 7.16 -4.96
C GLN A 39 2.30 8.26 -3.91
N HIS A 40 1.34 8.07 -3.01
CA HIS A 40 0.99 9.05 -1.98
C HIS A 40 1.58 8.72 -0.60
N GLY A 41 2.35 7.63 -0.49
CA GLY A 41 3.00 7.22 0.76
C GLY A 41 2.83 5.73 1.06
N LYS A 42 3.00 5.36 2.32
CA LYS A 42 2.89 3.97 2.79
C LYS A 42 1.43 3.52 2.76
N VAL A 43 1.17 2.31 2.28
CA VAL A 43 -0.18 1.75 2.16
C VAL A 43 -0.26 0.43 2.89
N GLU A 44 -1.25 0.26 3.75
CA GLU A 44 -1.55 -1.05 4.35
C GLU A 44 -2.76 -1.69 3.70
N VAL A 45 -2.61 -2.92 3.24
CA VAL A 45 -3.70 -3.68 2.61
C VAL A 45 -4.25 -4.66 3.64
N TRP A 46 -5.55 -4.56 3.87
CA TRP A 46 -6.30 -5.38 4.83
C TRP A 46 -7.48 -6.05 4.16
N GLN A 47 -7.77 -7.27 4.60
CA GLN A 47 -8.98 -8.02 4.26
C GLN A 47 -9.76 -8.27 5.55
N LEU A 48 -10.84 -7.51 5.76
CA LEU A 48 -11.59 -7.53 7.02
C LEU A 48 -10.64 -7.35 8.23
N GLY A 49 -10.43 -8.38 9.05
CA GLY A 49 -9.51 -8.36 10.21
C GLY A 49 -8.10 -8.88 9.94
N ARG A 50 -7.78 -9.26 8.70
CA ARG A 50 -6.48 -9.85 8.31
C ARG A 50 -5.64 -8.83 7.56
N LYS A 51 -4.46 -8.51 8.09
CA LYS A 51 -3.48 -7.71 7.36
C LYS A 51 -2.85 -8.56 6.27
N ILE A 52 -2.93 -8.11 5.02
CA ILE A 52 -2.40 -8.83 3.85
C ILE A 52 -0.97 -8.41 3.60
N ALA A 53 -0.71 -7.10 3.50
CA ALA A 53 0.63 -6.57 3.30
C ALA A 53 0.73 -5.10 3.71
N VAL A 54 1.98 -4.63 3.76
CA VAL A 54 2.33 -3.22 3.80
C VAL A 54 3.13 -2.92 2.54
N LEU A 55 2.65 -1.99 1.74
CA LEU A 55 3.32 -1.51 0.55
C LEU A 55 3.99 -0.17 0.88
N GLU A 56 5.27 -0.08 0.60
CA GLU A 56 6.02 1.16 0.77
C GLU A 56 6.04 1.95 -0.55
N PRO A 57 6.10 3.29 -0.50
CA PRO A 57 6.40 4.07 -1.68
C PRO A 57 7.71 3.56 -2.26
N GLU A 58 7.77 3.42 -3.59
CA GLU A 58 9.02 3.13 -4.26
C GLU A 58 9.96 4.30 -3.97
N GLN A 59 10.83 4.13 -2.98
CA GLN A 59 11.91 5.06 -2.76
C GLN A 59 12.76 4.95 -4.02
N SER A 60 12.73 5.99 -4.86
CA SER A 60 13.82 6.23 -5.79
C SER A 60 15.10 5.96 -5.00
N PRO A 61 15.96 5.00 -5.40
CA PRO A 61 17.10 4.63 -4.60
C PRO A 61 17.85 5.92 -4.22
N PRO A 62 18.23 6.10 -2.94
CA PRO A 62 19.02 7.26 -2.56
C PRO A 62 20.19 7.27 -3.52
N GLY A 63 20.34 8.38 -4.24
CA GLY A 63 21.27 8.48 -5.35
C GLY A 63 22.59 7.83 -4.99
N VAL A 64 23.16 7.10 -5.94
CA VAL A 64 24.59 6.81 -5.98
C VAL A 64 25.30 8.17 -5.97
N LEU A 65 25.45 8.75 -4.78
CA LEU A 65 26.38 9.81 -4.47
C LEU A 65 27.73 9.11 -4.38
N THR A 66 28.29 8.78 -5.54
CA THR A 66 29.73 8.57 -5.64
C THR A 66 30.37 9.93 -5.42
N ARG A 67 30.60 10.25 -4.13
CA ARG A 67 31.71 11.11 -3.75
C ARG A 67 32.98 10.40 -4.19
N GLN A 68 33.60 10.91 -5.25
CA GLN A 68 35.03 11.21 -5.42
C GLN A 68 35.45 11.16 -6.89
#